data_AF-X5GKM2-F1
#
_entry.id   AF-X5GKM2-F1
#
_cell.length_a   1.000
_cell.length_b   1.000
_cell.length_c   1.000
_cell.angle_alpha   90.00
_cell.angle_beta   90.00
_cell.angle_gamma   90.00
#
_symmetry.space_group_name_H-M   'P 1'
#
loop_
_entity.id
_entity.type
_entity.pdbx_description
1 polymer ?
#
loop_
_entity_poly.entity_id
_entity_poly.type
_entity_poly.pdbx_seq_one_letter_code
_entity_poly.pdbx_strand_id
1 'polypeptide(L)'
;MQLRLLSYGNLYLALLPDKVVRYDKSLGLCYTGNPDVDSLINPDVESEFAKTLWRAKFSEYCMVTNTKINQNVIFLYGNSLSGKPVYLVFVHPVAHIRNLCQRGVILGEINLISHGEVDESMLTLSLEEKTKALFPTITDVLDVSCRNSTSYMNRFDFFNSQGELFHEEYKTSVLRNAIVCQASGTQVFSMKLQ
;
A
#
# COMPACT_ATOMS: atom_id res chain seq x y z
N MET A 1 12.36 -3.97 -7.98
CA MET A 1 11.69 -4.76 -6.92
C MET A 1 10.75 -5.73 -7.61
N GLN A 2 10.55 -6.98 -7.16
CA GLN A 2 9.54 -7.87 -7.76
C GLN A 2 8.76 -8.58 -6.66
N LEU A 3 7.48 -8.27 -6.57
CA LEU A 3 6.57 -8.78 -5.56
C LEU A 3 5.37 -9.45 -6.22
N ARG A 4 4.82 -10.48 -5.56
CA ARG A 4 3.61 -11.18 -5.96
C ARG A 4 2.59 -11.08 -4.85
N LEU A 5 1.36 -10.74 -5.23
CA LEU A 5 0.26 -10.59 -4.29
C LEU A 5 -0.59 -11.87 -4.25
N LEU A 6 -0.81 -12.39 -3.05
CA LEU A 6 -1.58 -13.59 -2.78
C LEU A 6 -2.65 -13.25 -1.73
N SER A 7 -3.80 -13.90 -1.80
CA SER A 7 -4.73 -14.02 -0.67
C SER A 7 -4.04 -14.71 0.52
N TYR A 8 -4.32 -14.23 1.73
CA TYR A 8 -3.72 -14.72 2.96
C TYR A 8 -4.74 -14.75 4.11
N GLY A 9 -4.99 -15.93 4.66
CA GLY A 9 -6.12 -16.17 5.55
C GLY A 9 -7.44 -15.85 4.85
N ASN A 10 -8.39 -15.28 5.60
CA ASN A 10 -9.72 -14.96 5.06
C ASN A 10 -9.89 -13.49 4.64
N LEU A 11 -9.09 -12.58 5.21
CA LEU A 11 -9.29 -11.12 5.06
C LEU A 11 -7.99 -10.36 4.75
N TYR A 12 -6.85 -11.05 4.70
CA TYR A 12 -5.56 -10.41 4.48
C TYR A 12 -5.01 -10.74 3.09
N LEU A 13 -4.08 -9.92 2.64
CA LEU A 13 -3.29 -10.19 1.44
C LEU A 13 -1.82 -10.31 1.84
N ALA A 14 -1.09 -11.23 1.23
CA ALA A 14 0.35 -11.34 1.37
C ALA A 14 1.02 -10.82 0.10
N LEU A 15 1.80 -9.75 0.25
CA LEU A 15 2.64 -9.21 -0.81
C LEU A 15 4.07 -9.73 -0.59
N LEU A 16 4.45 -10.78 -1.32
CA LEU A 16 5.67 -11.54 -1.08
C LEU A 16 6.70 -11.35 -2.20
N PRO A 17 8.01 -11.50 -1.94
CA PRO A 17 9.02 -11.49 -3.00
C PRO A 17 8.77 -12.57 -4.06
N ASP A 18 8.76 -12.20 -5.36
CA ASP A 18 8.39 -13.15 -6.44
C ASP A 18 9.28 -14.41 -6.43
N LYS A 19 10.56 -14.25 -6.05
CA LYS A 19 11.57 -15.31 -5.95
C LYS A 19 11.25 -16.40 -4.92
N VAL A 20 10.44 -16.10 -3.90
CA VAL A 20 10.07 -17.09 -2.88
C VAL A 20 8.76 -17.80 -3.21
N VAL A 21 7.96 -17.27 -4.15
CA VAL A 21 6.64 -17.83 -4.47
C VAL A 21 6.70 -18.78 -5.65
N ARG A 22 6.45 -20.06 -5.36
CA ARG A 22 6.28 -21.12 -6.36
C ARG A 22 4.80 -21.31 -6.67
N TYR A 23 4.51 -21.82 -7.87
CA TYR A 23 3.14 -22.10 -8.32
C TYR A 23 3.06 -23.55 -8.79
N ASP A 24 2.19 -24.32 -8.14
CA ASP A 24 1.84 -25.66 -8.58
C ASP A 24 0.67 -25.58 -9.56
N LYS A 25 0.93 -25.89 -10.83
CA LYS A 25 -0.12 -25.88 -11.87
C LYS A 25 -1.15 -26.98 -11.67
N SER A 26 -0.78 -28.11 -11.07
CA SER A 26 -1.66 -29.26 -10.88
C SER A 26 -2.70 -29.02 -9.79
N LEU A 27 -2.30 -28.25 -8.76
CA LEU A 27 -3.16 -27.90 -7.64
C LEU A 27 -3.81 -26.52 -7.78
N GLY A 28 -3.33 -25.68 -8.70
CA GLY A 28 -3.78 -24.29 -8.81
C GLY A 28 -3.30 -23.40 -7.65
N LEU A 29 -2.30 -23.84 -6.88
CA LEU A 29 -1.90 -23.22 -5.62
C LEU A 29 -0.50 -22.60 -5.66
N CYS A 30 -0.34 -21.53 -4.88
CA CYS A 30 0.96 -20.94 -4.59
C CYS A 30 1.50 -21.41 -3.24
N TYR A 31 2.82 -21.55 -3.15
CA TYR A 31 3.50 -21.91 -1.91
C TYR A 31 4.90 -21.30 -1.85
N THR A 32 5.44 -21.19 -0.65
CA THR A 32 6.71 -20.53 -0.33
C THR A 32 7.75 -21.51 0.20
N GLY A 33 7.33 -22.71 0.58
CA GLY A 33 8.16 -23.69 1.27
C GLY A 33 8.22 -23.47 2.78
N ASN A 34 7.50 -22.47 3.31
CA ASN A 34 7.27 -22.28 4.74
C ASN A 34 5.84 -22.74 5.08
N PRO A 35 5.66 -23.86 5.80
CA PRO A 35 4.35 -24.39 6.17
C PRO A 35 3.43 -23.38 6.88
N ASP A 36 3.99 -22.50 7.70
CA ASP A 36 3.21 -21.51 8.45
C ASP A 36 2.62 -20.43 7.53
N VAL A 37 3.32 -20.08 6.45
CA VAL A 37 2.81 -19.15 5.44
C VAL A 37 1.88 -19.89 4.47
N ASP A 38 2.28 -21.08 4.05
CA ASP A 38 1.60 -21.86 3.01
C ASP A 38 0.22 -22.33 3.46
N SER A 39 0.06 -22.67 4.74
CA SER A 39 -1.24 -23.03 5.34
C SER A 39 -2.26 -21.89 5.35
N LEU A 40 -1.80 -20.65 5.18
CA LEU A 40 -2.64 -19.46 5.15
C LEU A 40 -2.87 -18.92 3.74
N ILE A 41 -2.16 -19.41 2.71
CA ILE A 41 -2.43 -19.01 1.33
C ILE A 41 -3.75 -19.65 0.89
N ASN A 42 -4.77 -18.83 0.61
CA ASN A 42 -6.10 -19.32 0.25
C ASN A 42 -6.64 -18.64 -1.03
N PRO A 43 -6.55 -19.29 -2.21
CA PRO A 43 -7.06 -18.72 -3.46
C PRO A 43 -8.59 -18.62 -3.49
N ASP A 44 -9.30 -19.41 -2.67
CA ASP A 44 -10.75 -19.62 -2.76
C ASP A 44 -11.56 -18.58 -1.99
N VAL A 45 -10.90 -17.52 -1.51
CA VAL A 45 -11.59 -16.36 -0.93
C VAL A 45 -12.33 -15.64 -2.06
N GLU A 46 -13.64 -15.91 -2.21
CA GLU A 46 -14.54 -15.21 -3.13
C GLU A 46 -14.56 -13.71 -2.82
N SER A 47 -13.62 -13.00 -3.42
CA SER A 47 -13.42 -11.57 -3.26
C SER A 47 -13.15 -10.99 -4.63
N GLU A 48 -13.48 -9.72 -4.81
CA GLU A 48 -13.06 -8.98 -6.00
C GLU A 48 -11.54 -9.05 -6.17
N PHE A 49 -10.80 -9.05 -5.06
CA PHE A 49 -9.38 -9.33 -5.04
C PHE A 49 -9.01 -10.64 -5.77
N ALA A 50 -9.62 -11.77 -5.41
CA ALA A 50 -9.26 -13.06 -5.97
C ALA A 50 -9.50 -13.15 -7.49
N LYS A 51 -10.50 -12.43 -7.99
CA LYS A 51 -10.83 -12.39 -9.42
C LYS A 51 -9.83 -11.55 -10.22
N THR A 52 -9.33 -10.47 -9.64
CA THR A 52 -8.66 -9.40 -10.40
C THR A 52 -7.16 -9.29 -10.10
N LEU A 53 -6.77 -9.52 -8.84
CA LEU A 53 -5.43 -9.26 -8.32
C LEU A 53 -4.70 -10.50 -7.82
N TRP A 54 -5.37 -11.65 -7.74
CA TRP A 54 -4.73 -12.91 -7.37
C TRP A 54 -3.52 -13.20 -8.27
N ARG A 55 -2.36 -13.40 -7.65
CA ARG A 55 -1.06 -13.63 -8.30
C ARG A 55 -0.59 -12.49 -9.20
N ALA A 56 -1.15 -11.29 -9.05
CA ALA A 56 -0.61 -10.10 -9.69
C ALA A 56 0.86 -9.90 -9.32
N LYS A 57 1.65 -9.48 -10.30
CA LYS A 57 3.08 -9.21 -10.15
C LYS A 57 3.34 -7.72 -10.23
N PHE A 58 3.99 -7.19 -9.20
CA PHE A 58 4.36 -5.79 -9.07
C PHE A 58 5.86 -5.65 -9.22
N SER A 59 6.29 -4.84 -10.19
CA SER A 59 7.70 -4.63 -10.51
C SER A 59 8.16 -3.18 -10.33
N GLU A 60 7.20 -2.26 -10.36
CA GLU A 60 7.44 -0.82 -10.37
C GLU A 60 6.73 -0.18 -9.18
N TYR A 61 7.30 0.92 -8.70
CA TYR A 61 6.73 1.64 -7.57
C TYR A 61 7.07 3.12 -7.58
N CYS A 62 6.18 3.89 -6.97
CA CYS A 62 6.42 5.25 -6.52
C CYS A 62 6.16 5.31 -5.01
N MET A 63 6.76 6.28 -4.35
CA MET A 63 6.63 6.46 -2.91
C MET A 63 6.32 7.92 -2.61
N VAL A 64 5.35 8.15 -1.72
CA VAL A 64 5.06 9.47 -1.19
C VAL A 64 5.44 9.50 0.28
N THR A 65 6.24 10.48 0.66
CA THR A 65 6.76 10.63 2.02
C THR A 65 6.37 11.98 2.60
N ASN A 66 6.33 12.05 3.93
CA ASN A 66 6.09 13.28 4.67
C ASN A 66 6.92 13.24 5.95
N THR A 67 7.68 14.29 6.22
CA THR A 67 8.62 14.34 7.37
C THR A 67 7.95 14.31 8.74
N LYS A 68 6.65 14.60 8.80
CA LYS A 68 5.83 14.63 10.02
C LYS A 68 5.02 13.34 10.22
N ILE A 69 4.95 12.47 9.22
CA ILE A 69 4.19 11.22 9.25
C ILE A 69 5.18 10.05 9.25
N ASN A 70 5.09 9.17 10.24
CA ASN A 70 6.01 8.02 10.38
C ASN A 70 5.72 6.87 9.39
N GLN A 71 4.99 7.15 8.31
CA GLN A 71 4.56 6.19 7.31
C GLN A 71 4.78 6.80 5.93
N ASN A 72 5.25 5.96 5.01
CA ASN A 72 5.28 6.24 3.59
C ASN A 72 4.05 5.65 2.94
N VAL A 73 3.50 6.34 1.95
CA VAL A 73 2.51 5.74 1.06
C VAL A 73 3.26 5.11 -0.11
N ILE A 74 3.04 3.82 -0.33
CA ILE A 74 3.65 3.06 -1.41
C ILE A 74 2.61 2.81 -2.48
N PHE A 75 2.93 3.22 -3.70
CA PHE A 75 2.16 2.92 -4.91
C PHE A 75 2.91 1.85 -5.68
N LEU A 76 2.32 0.67 -5.85
CA LEU A 76 2.87 -0.39 -6.67
C LEU A 76 2.09 -0.51 -7.96
N TYR A 77 2.83 -0.75 -9.03
CA TYR A 77 2.30 -0.98 -10.37
C TYR A 77 2.81 -2.29 -10.92
N GLY A 78 1.90 -2.98 -11.62
CA GLY A 78 2.11 -4.35 -12.02
C GLY A 78 1.11 -4.83 -13.05
N ASN A 79 1.10 -6.15 -13.25
CA ASN A 79 0.14 -6.80 -14.12
C ASN A 79 -0.54 -7.96 -13.40
N SER A 80 -1.84 -8.14 -13.65
CA SER A 80 -2.60 -9.31 -13.26
C SER A 80 -2.13 -10.56 -14.04
N LEU A 81 -2.68 -11.72 -13.69
CA LEU A 81 -2.37 -12.97 -14.38
C LEU A 81 -2.77 -12.94 -15.88
N SER A 82 -3.80 -12.17 -16.24
CA SER A 82 -4.26 -11.99 -17.62
C SER A 82 -3.47 -10.91 -18.37
N GLY A 83 -2.46 -10.30 -17.74
CA GLY A 83 -1.64 -9.25 -18.33
C GLY A 83 -2.27 -7.86 -18.28
N LYS A 84 -3.38 -7.68 -17.56
CA LYS A 84 -3.98 -6.35 -17.38
C LYS A 84 -3.17 -5.52 -16.38
N PRO A 85 -2.94 -4.23 -16.65
CA PRO A 85 -2.29 -3.34 -15.69
C PRO A 85 -3.10 -3.19 -14.40
N VAL A 86 -2.43 -3.31 -13.26
CA VAL A 86 -3.02 -3.22 -11.93
C VAL A 86 -2.19 -2.34 -11.01
N TYR A 87 -2.82 -1.84 -9.95
CA TYR A 87 -2.16 -1.06 -8.92
C TYR A 87 -2.51 -1.55 -7.51
N LEU A 88 -1.64 -1.21 -6.56
CA LEU A 88 -1.82 -1.47 -5.14
C LEU A 88 -1.25 -0.29 -4.35
N VAL A 89 -2.03 0.27 -3.43
CA VAL A 89 -1.66 1.39 -2.56
C VAL A 89 -1.77 0.96 -1.12
N PHE A 90 -0.72 1.18 -0.34
CA PHE A 90 -0.68 0.86 1.08
C PHE A 90 0.28 1.78 1.83
N VAL A 91 0.09 1.90 3.14
CA VAL A 91 1.05 2.56 4.03
C VAL A 91 2.08 1.58 4.57
N HIS A 92 3.33 2.02 4.62
CA HIS A 92 4.45 1.24 5.15
C HIS A 92 5.32 2.10 6.06
N PRO A 93 5.81 1.59 7.20
CA PRO A 93 6.69 2.36 8.07
C PRO A 93 7.93 2.94 7.35
N VAL A 94 8.28 4.17 7.70
CA VAL A 94 9.48 4.85 7.17
C VAL A 94 10.73 4.00 7.42
N ALA A 95 11.71 4.07 6.51
CA ALA A 95 12.98 3.33 6.55
C ALA A 95 12.88 1.79 6.41
N HIS A 96 11.69 1.21 6.25
CA HIS A 96 11.51 -0.24 6.13
C HIS A 96 11.24 -0.76 4.70
N ILE A 97 11.49 0.04 3.66
CA ILE A 97 11.28 -0.39 2.26
C ILE A 97 12.16 -1.59 1.87
N ARG A 98 13.37 -1.68 2.42
CA ARG A 98 14.25 -2.84 2.20
C ARG A 98 13.62 -4.13 2.74
N ASN A 99 12.91 -4.04 3.86
CA ASN A 99 12.24 -5.20 4.46
C ASN A 99 11.10 -5.69 3.57
N LEU A 100 10.35 -4.78 2.94
CA LEU A 100 9.33 -5.13 1.95
C LEU A 100 9.93 -5.97 0.81
N CYS A 101 11.05 -5.54 0.23
CA CYS A 101 11.73 -6.26 -0.85
C CYS A 101 12.26 -7.64 -0.44
N GLN A 102 12.64 -7.81 0.83
CA GLN A 102 13.32 -9.01 1.32
C GLN A 102 12.37 -10.04 1.90
N ARG A 103 11.34 -9.59 2.61
CA ARG A 103 10.45 -10.43 3.42
C ARG A 103 8.98 -10.32 2.99
N GLY A 104 8.64 -9.33 2.18
CA GLY A 104 7.25 -9.01 1.87
C GLY A 104 6.54 -8.29 3.03
N VAL A 105 5.22 -8.20 2.92
CA VAL A 105 4.34 -7.58 3.91
C VAL A 105 2.96 -8.24 3.88
N ILE A 106 2.31 -8.33 5.04
CA ILE A 106 0.90 -8.69 5.13
C ILE A 106 0.08 -7.39 5.13
N LEU A 107 -0.91 -7.34 4.26
CA LEU A 107 -1.80 -6.22 4.03
C LEU A 107 -3.18 -6.57 4.58
N GLY A 108 -3.76 -5.68 5.36
CA GLY A 108 -5.11 -5.77 5.90
C GLY A 108 -5.72 -4.38 6.05
N GLU A 109 -6.83 -4.29 6.78
CA GLU A 109 -7.63 -3.05 6.89
C GLU A 109 -6.85 -1.82 7.38
N ILE A 110 -5.77 -1.99 8.13
CA ILE A 110 -5.01 -0.89 8.73
C ILE A 110 -4.00 -0.28 7.75
N ASN A 111 -3.43 -1.08 6.86
CA ASN A 111 -2.33 -0.63 5.99
C ASN A 111 -2.67 -0.69 4.50
N LEU A 112 -3.60 -1.53 4.07
CA LEU A 112 -4.10 -1.54 2.70
C LEU A 112 -5.05 -0.37 2.50
N ILE A 113 -4.77 0.46 1.48
CA ILE A 113 -5.54 1.68 1.21
C ILE A 113 -6.44 1.49 0.00
N SER A 114 -5.87 1.04 -1.12
CA SER A 114 -6.59 0.92 -2.37
C SER A 114 -5.92 -0.08 -3.29
N HIS A 115 -6.68 -0.70 -4.18
CA HIS A 115 -6.16 -1.66 -5.14
C HIS A 115 -7.14 -1.83 -6.31
N GLY A 116 -6.64 -2.22 -7.48
CA GLY A 116 -7.53 -2.52 -8.60
C GLY A 116 -6.83 -2.62 -9.95
N GLU A 117 -7.64 -2.76 -11.01
CA GLU A 117 -7.18 -2.54 -12.38
C GLU A 117 -6.95 -1.04 -12.60
N VAL A 118 -5.94 -0.72 -13.40
CA VAL A 118 -5.72 0.64 -13.85
C VAL A 118 -6.81 1.00 -14.85
N ASP A 119 -7.52 2.10 -14.60
CA ASP A 119 -8.58 2.59 -15.49
C ASP A 119 -8.04 2.91 -16.89
N GLU A 120 -8.90 2.79 -17.91
CA GLU A 120 -8.56 3.05 -19.32
C GLU A 120 -7.97 4.46 -19.50
N SER A 121 -8.52 5.43 -18.78
CA SER A 121 -8.03 6.82 -18.78
C SER A 121 -6.58 6.97 -18.31
N MET A 122 -6.09 6.02 -17.50
CA MET A 122 -4.76 6.03 -16.92
C MET A 122 -3.76 5.14 -17.68
N LEU A 123 -4.18 4.34 -18.65
CA LEU A 123 -3.30 3.36 -19.32
C LEU A 123 -2.12 4.01 -20.04
N THR A 124 -2.33 5.18 -20.65
CA THR A 124 -1.31 5.94 -21.40
C THR A 124 -0.41 6.80 -20.51
N LEU A 125 -0.75 6.95 -19.23
CA LEU A 125 0.00 7.76 -18.30
C LEU A 125 1.30 7.07 -17.85
N SER A 126 2.33 7.88 -17.59
CA SER A 126 3.53 7.41 -16.88
C SER A 126 3.17 7.00 -15.44
N LEU A 127 4.05 6.25 -14.78
CA LEU A 127 3.86 5.87 -13.37
C LEU A 127 3.74 7.10 -12.45
N GLU A 128 4.52 8.13 -12.74
CA GLU A 128 4.53 9.39 -12.00
C GLU A 128 3.20 10.13 -12.15
N GLU A 129 2.65 10.20 -13.37
CA GLU A 129 1.31 10.76 -13.60
C GLU A 129 0.21 9.90 -12.95
N LYS A 130 0.32 8.57 -13.00
CA LYS A 130 -0.61 7.67 -12.31
C LYS A 130 -0.60 7.90 -10.80
N THR A 131 0.58 8.12 -10.22
CA THR A 131 0.75 8.36 -8.79
C THR A 131 0.08 9.68 -8.39
N LYS A 132 0.31 10.74 -9.18
CA LYS A 132 -0.36 12.03 -8.96
C LYS A 132 -1.88 11.93 -9.09
N ALA A 133 -2.40 11.17 -10.05
CA ALA A 133 -3.83 10.95 -10.21
C ALA A 133 -4.46 10.12 -9.08
N LEU A 134 -3.75 9.14 -8.53
CA LEU A 134 -4.26 8.31 -7.42
C LEU A 134 -4.11 8.98 -6.06
N PHE A 135 -3.15 9.88 -5.84
CA PHE A 135 -2.90 10.43 -4.51
C PHE A 135 -4.12 11.17 -3.90
N PRO A 136 -4.89 11.99 -4.64
CA PRO A 136 -6.10 12.61 -4.11
C PRO A 136 -7.17 11.63 -3.63
N THR A 137 -7.24 10.42 -4.18
CA THR A 137 -8.26 9.43 -3.79
C THR A 137 -7.97 8.80 -2.44
N ILE A 138 -6.73 8.92 -1.96
CA ILE A 138 -6.29 8.30 -0.70
C ILE A 138 -6.07 9.32 0.42
N THR A 139 -6.08 10.62 0.15
CA THR A 139 -5.82 11.63 1.19
C THR A 139 -6.85 11.61 2.32
N ASP A 140 -8.08 11.19 2.01
CA ASP A 140 -9.17 11.09 2.98
C ASP A 140 -9.04 9.93 3.97
N VAL A 141 -8.23 8.92 3.63
CA VAL A 141 -8.00 7.71 4.44
C VAL A 141 -6.66 7.75 5.20
N LEU A 142 -5.83 8.76 4.94
CA LEU A 142 -4.59 8.99 5.70
C LEU A 142 -4.90 9.77 6.98
N ASP A 143 -4.96 9.07 8.11
CA ASP A 143 -5.05 9.70 9.42
C ASP A 143 -3.67 10.13 9.93
N VAL A 144 -3.52 11.41 10.27
CA VAL A 144 -2.29 11.94 10.86
C VAL A 144 -2.48 12.08 12.37
N SER A 145 -1.77 11.25 13.14
CA SER A 145 -1.81 11.33 14.61
C SER A 145 -0.71 12.27 15.13
N CYS A 146 -1.09 13.26 15.93
CA CYS A 146 -0.15 14.23 16.51
C CYS A 146 -0.52 14.59 17.97
N ARG A 147 0.39 15.26 18.67
CA ARG A 147 0.16 15.77 20.04
C ARG A 147 -0.34 17.21 20.08
N ASN A 148 -0.44 17.87 18.93
CA ASN A 148 -0.85 19.27 18.81
C ASN A 148 -2.14 19.36 17.99
N SER A 149 -3.14 20.09 18.49
CA SER A 149 -4.44 20.25 17.83
C SER A 149 -4.45 21.30 16.70
N THR A 150 -3.38 22.09 16.58
CA THR A 150 -3.30 23.18 15.61
C THR A 150 -3.19 22.64 14.20
N SER A 151 -3.96 23.21 13.27
CA SER A 151 -3.81 22.91 11.85
C SER A 151 -2.42 23.28 11.35
N TYR A 152 -1.85 22.47 10.47
CA TYR A 152 -0.54 22.76 9.88
C TYR A 152 -0.42 22.25 8.46
N MET A 153 0.42 22.92 7.69
CA MET A 153 0.75 22.50 6.34
C MET A 153 1.71 21.31 6.36
N ASN A 154 1.40 20.34 5.53
CA ASN A 154 2.15 19.13 5.27
C ASN A 154 2.68 19.18 3.84
N ARG A 155 3.97 18.93 3.68
CA ARG A 155 4.57 18.70 2.37
C ARG A 155 4.69 17.20 2.14
N PHE A 156 4.19 16.75 1.00
CA PHE A 156 4.28 15.39 0.52
C PHE A 156 5.26 15.35 -0.66
N ASP A 157 6.33 14.59 -0.50
CA ASP A 157 7.41 14.47 -1.48
C ASP A 157 7.27 13.14 -2.22
N PHE A 158 7.20 13.19 -3.55
CA PHE A 158 6.94 12.05 -4.42
C PHE A 158 8.23 11.57 -5.08
N PHE A 159 8.58 10.32 -4.84
CA PHE A 159 9.80 9.70 -5.34
C PHE A 159 9.48 8.54 -6.28
N ASN A 160 10.17 8.47 -7.41
CA ASN A 160 10.10 7.33 -8.31
C ASN A 160 11.00 6.18 -7.81
N SER A 161 11.01 5.06 -8.54
CA SER A 161 11.78 3.87 -8.15
C SER A 161 13.31 4.07 -8.16
N GLN A 162 13.80 5.13 -8.83
CA GLN A 162 15.19 5.53 -8.90
C GLN A 162 15.59 6.43 -7.72
N GLY A 163 14.62 6.87 -6.90
CA GLY A 163 14.82 7.78 -5.79
C GLY A 163 14.82 9.26 -6.21
N GLU A 164 14.37 9.57 -7.42
CA GLU A 164 14.28 10.93 -7.91
C GLU A 164 12.96 11.57 -7.45
N LEU A 165 13.06 12.80 -6.92
CA LEU A 165 11.89 13.62 -6.58
C LEU A 165 11.26 14.15 -7.87
N PHE A 166 10.02 13.75 -8.15
CA PHE A 166 9.31 14.16 -9.37
C PHE A 166 8.12 15.08 -9.11
N HIS A 167 7.64 15.16 -7.87
CA HIS A 167 6.53 16.02 -7.49
C HIS A 167 6.54 16.37 -6.00
N GLU A 168 5.95 17.52 -5.67
CA GLU A 168 5.67 17.95 -4.31
C GLU A 168 4.21 18.41 -4.24
N GLU A 169 3.48 17.95 -3.21
CA GLU A 169 2.12 18.41 -2.94
C GLU A 169 1.99 18.92 -1.50
N TYR A 170 1.20 19.96 -1.32
CA TYR A 170 0.96 20.58 -0.02
C TYR A 170 -0.49 20.35 0.39
N LYS A 171 -0.72 19.74 1.56
CA LYS A 171 -2.04 19.57 2.16
C LYS A 171 -2.08 20.17 3.56
N THR A 172 -3.23 20.68 3.96
CA THR A 172 -3.40 21.17 5.33
C THR A 172 -3.98 20.05 6.19
N SER A 173 -3.31 19.71 7.29
CA SER A 173 -3.93 18.88 8.33
C SER A 173 -4.86 19.74 9.16
N VAL A 174 -6.11 19.30 9.30
CA VAL A 174 -7.11 19.91 10.19
C VAL A 174 -7.55 18.90 11.24
N LEU A 175 -7.89 19.38 12.43
CA LEU A 175 -8.33 18.52 13.52
C LEU A 175 -9.62 17.79 13.15
N ARG A 176 -9.59 16.46 13.25
CA ARG A 176 -10.75 15.59 13.07
C ARG A 176 -11.32 15.14 14.42
N ASN A 177 -10.47 14.63 15.30
CA ASN A 177 -10.88 14.12 16.61
C ASN A 177 -9.75 14.24 17.64
N ALA A 178 -10.11 14.27 18.93
CA ALA A 178 -9.17 14.21 20.04
C ALA A 178 -9.42 12.94 20.86
N ILE A 179 -8.39 12.12 20.99
CA ILE A 179 -8.40 10.88 21.78
C ILE A 179 -7.65 11.16 23.08
N VAL A 180 -8.34 10.99 24.21
CA VAL A 180 -7.75 11.21 25.53
C VAL A 180 -7.54 9.87 26.22
N CYS A 181 -6.29 9.54 26.54
CA CYS A 181 -5.97 8.42 27.40
C CYS A 181 -6.27 8.80 28.85
N GLN A 182 -7.37 8.29 29.41
CA GLN A 182 -7.79 8.63 30.79
C GLN A 182 -6.77 8.22 31.86
N ALA A 183 -6.01 7.14 31.64
CA ALA A 183 -5.03 6.65 32.61
C ALA A 183 -3.76 7.52 32.69
N SER A 184 -3.35 8.15 31.59
CA SER A 184 -2.11 8.94 31.51
C SER A 184 -2.35 10.44 31.31
N GLY A 185 -3.59 10.86 31.12
CA GLY A 185 -3.96 12.22 30.72
C GLY A 185 -3.45 12.64 29.34
N THR A 186 -2.82 11.73 28.59
CA THR A 186 -2.22 12.05 27.30
C THR A 186 -3.30 12.23 26.24
N GLN A 187 -3.22 13.34 25.51
CA GLN A 187 -4.11 13.65 24.40
C GLN A 187 -3.38 13.38 23.07
N VAL A 188 -4.04 12.65 22.19
CA VAL A 188 -3.61 12.41 20.81
C VAL A 188 -4.70 12.97 19.90
N PHE A 189 -4.31 13.88 19.02
CA PHE A 189 -5.19 14.45 18.03
C PHE A 189 -5.07 13.67 16.73
N SER A 190 -6.20 13.23 16.22
CA SER A 190 -6.33 12.67 14.88
C SER A 190 -6.66 13.83 13.94
N MET A 191 -5.81 14.04 12.95
CA MET A 191 -5.94 15.09 11.94
C MET A 191 -6.28 14.47 10.60
N LYS A 192 -7.15 15.13 9.83
CA LYS A 192 -7.48 14.81 8.45
C LYS A 192 -6.73 15.75 7.49
N LEU A 193 -6.33 15.25 6.32
CA LEU A 193 -5.75 16.08 5.24
C LEU A 193 -6.85 16.76 4.41
N GLN A 194 -6.65 18.04 4.07
CA GLN A 194 -7.45 18.87 3.17
C GLN A 194 -6.57 19.48 2.09
#